data_AF-A0AA39D096-F1
#
_entry.id   AF-A0AA39D096-F1
#
_cell.length_a   1.000
_cell.length_b   1.000
_cell.length_c   1.000
_cell.angle_alpha   90.00
_cell.angle_beta   90.00
_cell.angle_gamma   90.00
#
_symmetry.space_group_name_H-M   'P 1'
#
loop_
_entity.id
_entity.type
_entity.pdbx_description
1 polymer ?
#
loop_
_entity_poly.entity_id
_entity_poly.type
_entity_poly.pdbx_seq_one_letter_code
_entity_poly.pdbx_strand_id
1 'polypeptide(L)'
;MATVFDRPCILKPQDFDVRPLVPGDFATPDRKNVIFMAYCKLGLIRHQTQALQAKSSQDLQQEGQKIVVSLKEWIQTLPEAIHLYSTDNTKAYQREIFELHIAYFAAIIHYCHQLDKVSQVSMGLFPSLVASSCIARLYEEMNYRDDVGHLLTVHNWYSMMASAPLLSSCEEGQEEADISRRELDILETTLGLLRRKWYGARVIHDTIKRLRRGTRVGVSVATPRHPVSPLPLNDAQELFPFPNSLAPRMKLLDDEWARPIFLSDEAELQLPDMDMSWIFDEFAGTYNTAFVNTRDFLDPESAMSLEL
;
A
#
# COMPACT_ATOMS: atom_id res chain seq x y z
N MET A 1 -6.48 11.17 -4.83
CA MET A 1 -7.57 10.94 -3.85
C MET A 1 -8.72 10.14 -4.44
N ALA A 2 -9.11 10.33 -5.71
CA ALA A 2 -10.20 9.53 -6.32
C ALA A 2 -9.89 8.03 -6.43
N THR A 3 -8.63 7.61 -6.62
CA THR A 3 -8.23 6.20 -6.81
C THR A 3 -8.08 5.37 -5.52
N VAL A 4 -8.45 5.91 -4.36
CA VAL A 4 -8.09 5.33 -3.04
C VAL A 4 -8.93 4.08 -2.67
N PHE A 5 -9.97 3.73 -3.42
CA PHE A 5 -10.85 2.59 -3.09
C PHE A 5 -11.44 1.91 -4.33
N ASP A 6 -10.59 1.52 -5.29
CA ASP A 6 -11.01 0.90 -6.57
C ASP A 6 -12.03 1.74 -7.37
N ARG A 7 -12.13 3.05 -7.10
CA ARG A 7 -13.01 3.92 -7.88
C ARG A 7 -12.38 4.19 -9.23
N PRO A 8 -13.15 4.05 -10.33
CA PRO A 8 -12.66 4.38 -11.66
C PRO A 8 -12.10 5.81 -11.68
N CYS A 9 -10.89 5.96 -12.18
CA CYS A 9 -10.32 7.27 -12.40
C CYS A 9 -11.11 7.95 -13.53
N ILE A 10 -11.86 9.01 -13.20
CA ILE A 10 -12.70 9.74 -14.16
C ILE A 10 -11.84 10.39 -15.26
N LEU A 11 -10.62 10.78 -14.91
CA LEU A 11 -9.66 11.39 -15.83
C LEU A 11 -8.57 10.37 -16.16
N LYS A 12 -8.40 10.05 -17.43
CA LYS A 12 -7.35 9.16 -17.95
C LYS A 12 -6.15 9.99 -18.40
N PRO A 13 -4.93 9.44 -18.38
CA PRO A 13 -3.74 10.13 -18.87
C PRO A 13 -3.87 10.63 -20.31
N GLN A 14 -4.56 9.87 -21.16
CA GLN A 14 -4.89 10.23 -22.54
C GLN A 14 -5.84 11.43 -22.66
N ASP A 15 -6.47 11.86 -21.56
CA ASP A 15 -7.35 13.03 -21.52
C ASP A 15 -6.56 14.33 -21.24
N PHE A 16 -5.23 14.24 -21.09
CA PHE A 16 -4.36 15.39 -20.84
C PHE A 16 -3.25 15.51 -21.89
N ASP A 17 -3.11 16.69 -22.49
CA ASP A 17 -2.00 17.03 -23.40
C ASP A 17 -0.78 17.64 -22.67
N VAL A 18 -0.78 17.59 -21.33
CA VAL A 18 0.26 18.20 -20.51
C VAL A 18 1.35 17.18 -20.24
N ARG A 19 2.60 17.52 -20.58
CA ARG A 19 3.76 16.69 -20.28
C ARG A 19 3.99 16.54 -18.76
N PRO A 20 4.66 15.47 -18.29
CA PRO A 20 5.07 15.36 -16.90
C PRO A 20 5.88 16.58 -16.42
N LEU A 21 5.78 16.87 -15.12
CA LEU A 21 6.57 17.92 -14.47
C LEU A 21 8.07 17.62 -14.58
N VAL A 22 8.84 18.67 -14.88
CA VAL A 22 10.31 18.64 -14.91
C VAL A 22 10.87 19.77 -14.03
N PRO A 23 12.14 19.69 -13.58
CA PRO A 23 12.73 20.73 -12.75
C PRO A 23 12.63 22.14 -13.34
N GLY A 24 12.70 22.26 -14.67
CA GLY A 24 12.57 23.54 -15.39
C GLY A 24 11.18 24.19 -15.32
N ASP A 25 10.16 23.50 -14.81
CA ASP A 25 8.82 24.07 -14.60
C ASP A 25 8.74 24.98 -13.37
N PHE A 26 9.78 25.00 -12.53
CA PHE A 26 9.84 25.80 -11.32
C PHE A 26 10.79 26.97 -11.47
N ALA A 27 10.34 28.17 -11.08
CA ALA A 27 11.18 29.37 -11.09
C ALA A 27 12.44 29.23 -10.22
N THR A 28 12.30 28.57 -9.07
CA THR A 28 13.39 28.18 -8.17
C THR A 28 13.16 26.76 -7.68
N PRO A 29 13.79 25.74 -8.29
CA PRO A 29 13.67 24.36 -7.83
C PRO A 29 14.17 24.23 -6.39
N ASP A 30 13.30 23.83 -5.47
CA ASP A 30 13.63 23.52 -4.09
C ASP A 30 13.34 22.03 -3.80
N ARG A 31 13.66 21.60 -2.57
CA ARG A 31 13.39 20.21 -2.16
C ARG A 31 11.91 19.86 -2.19
N LYS A 32 11.01 20.80 -1.92
CA LYS A 32 9.55 20.55 -1.93
C LYS A 32 9.07 20.25 -3.35
N ASN A 33 9.60 20.97 -4.34
CA ASN A 33 9.33 20.72 -5.76
C ASN A 33 9.80 19.32 -6.17
N VAL A 34 10.98 18.88 -5.70
CA VAL A 34 11.50 17.53 -5.95
C VAL A 34 10.61 16.45 -5.33
N ILE A 35 10.21 16.61 -4.07
CA ILE A 35 9.29 15.69 -3.38
C ILE A 35 7.94 15.63 -4.11
N PHE A 36 7.40 16.79 -4.52
CA PHE A 36 6.15 16.86 -5.26
C PHE A 36 6.22 16.11 -6.60
N MET A 37 7.29 16.31 -7.38
CA MET A 37 7.52 15.55 -8.62
C MET A 37 7.60 14.04 -8.36
N ALA A 38 8.27 13.62 -7.28
CA ALA A 38 8.36 12.22 -6.90
C ALA A 38 6.98 11.62 -6.56
N TYR A 39 6.12 12.37 -5.85
CA TYR A 39 4.72 12.00 -5.63
C TYR A 39 3.91 11.91 -6.92
N CYS A 40 4.08 12.84 -7.85
CA CYS A 40 3.40 12.80 -9.15
C CYS A 40 3.74 11.50 -9.92
N LYS A 41 5.03 11.11 -9.94
CA LYS A 41 5.46 9.84 -10.55
C LYS A 41 4.81 8.64 -9.87
N LEU A 42 4.77 8.58 -8.53
CA LEU A 42 4.05 7.50 -7.82
C LEU A 42 2.54 7.50 -8.12
N GLY A 43 1.95 8.67 -8.30
CA GLY A 43 0.55 8.82 -8.69
C GLY A 43 0.27 8.19 -10.06
N LEU A 44 1.16 8.40 -11.03
CA LEU A 44 1.08 7.79 -12.36
C LEU A 44 1.24 6.26 -12.29
N ILE A 45 2.24 5.77 -11.56
CA ILE A 45 2.45 4.32 -11.36
C ILE A 45 1.18 3.70 -10.78
N ARG A 46 0.62 4.29 -9.71
CA ARG A 46 -0.62 3.80 -9.08
C ARG A 46 -1.81 3.79 -10.04
N HIS A 47 -1.92 4.81 -10.91
CA HIS A 47 -2.96 4.83 -11.92
C HIS A 47 -2.80 3.68 -12.92
N GLN A 48 -1.58 3.42 -13.40
CA GLN A 48 -1.27 2.30 -14.28
C GLN A 48 -1.57 0.96 -13.60
N THR A 49 -1.24 0.83 -12.31
CA THR A 49 -1.57 -0.33 -11.48
C THR A 49 -3.07 -0.59 -11.41
N GLN A 50 -3.87 0.45 -11.16
CA GLN A 50 -5.33 0.31 -11.14
C GLN A 50 -5.88 -0.14 -12.51
N ALA A 51 -5.27 0.32 -13.61
CA ALA A 51 -5.70 -0.02 -14.96
C ALA A 51 -5.50 -1.50 -15.32
N LEU A 52 -4.72 -2.26 -14.55
CA LEU A 52 -4.54 -3.71 -14.75
C LEU A 52 -5.87 -4.48 -14.69
N GLN A 53 -6.83 -4.03 -13.86
CA GLN A 53 -8.16 -4.65 -13.74
C GLN A 53 -8.93 -4.68 -15.07
N ALA A 54 -8.62 -3.77 -15.99
CA ALA A 54 -9.30 -3.65 -17.28
C ALA A 54 -8.52 -4.33 -18.42
N LYS A 55 -7.38 -4.96 -18.15
CA LYS A 55 -6.51 -5.56 -19.17
C LYS A 55 -6.92 -6.99 -19.50
N SER A 56 -6.69 -7.38 -20.75
CA SER A 56 -6.80 -8.78 -21.17
C SER A 56 -5.69 -9.62 -20.51
N SER A 57 -5.88 -10.94 -20.44
CA SER A 57 -4.85 -11.84 -19.91
C SER A 57 -3.53 -11.76 -20.68
N GLN A 58 -3.57 -11.47 -21.99
CA GLN A 58 -2.37 -11.32 -22.83
C GLN A 58 -1.59 -10.04 -22.49
N ASP A 59 -2.30 -8.93 -22.24
CA ASP A 59 -1.67 -7.65 -21.93
C ASP A 59 -1.19 -7.56 -20.47
N LEU A 60 -1.83 -8.32 -19.57
CA LEU A 60 -1.59 -8.25 -18.13
C LEU A 60 -0.12 -8.48 -17.76
N GLN A 61 0.52 -9.48 -18.36
CA GLN A 61 1.91 -9.80 -18.09
C GLN A 61 2.85 -8.66 -18.52
N GLN A 62 2.64 -8.12 -19.73
CA GLN A 62 3.49 -7.05 -20.26
C GLN A 62 3.30 -5.74 -19.46
N GLU A 63 2.05 -5.37 -19.16
CA GLU A 63 1.74 -4.16 -18.41
C GLU A 63 2.17 -4.28 -16.93
N GLY A 64 1.98 -5.46 -16.33
CA GLY A 64 2.47 -5.77 -14.99
C GLY A 64 3.99 -5.59 -14.89
N GLN A 65 4.74 -6.06 -15.88
CA GLN A 65 6.20 -5.93 -15.91
C GLN A 65 6.63 -4.47 -16.02
N LYS A 66 5.95 -3.66 -16.86
CA LYS A 66 6.22 -2.22 -16.99
C LYS A 66 6.05 -1.48 -15.67
N ILE A 67 5.06 -1.86 -14.86
CA ILE A 67 4.84 -1.26 -13.55
C ILE A 67 5.97 -1.59 -12.58
N VAL A 68 6.43 -2.85 -12.53
CA VAL A 68 7.58 -3.25 -11.71
C VAL A 68 8.83 -2.48 -12.10
N VAL A 69 9.12 -2.38 -13.40
CA VAL A 69 10.23 -1.58 -13.91
C VAL A 69 10.09 -0.12 -13.48
N SER A 70 8.89 0.46 -13.59
CA SER A 70 8.64 1.85 -13.18
C SER A 70 8.85 2.06 -11.66
N LEU A 71 8.50 1.09 -10.82
CA LEU A 71 8.75 1.14 -9.38
C LEU A 71 10.24 1.04 -9.03
N LYS A 72 11.00 0.19 -9.75
CA LYS A 72 12.46 0.07 -9.62
C LYS A 72 13.15 1.36 -10.07
N GLU A 73 12.79 1.86 -11.24
CA GLU A 73 13.33 3.13 -11.76
C GLU A 73 12.99 4.30 -10.83
N TRP A 74 11.79 4.32 -10.25
CA TRP A 74 11.41 5.38 -9.31
C TRP A 74 12.38 5.47 -8.14
N ILE A 75 12.71 4.35 -7.48
CA ILE A 75 13.60 4.35 -6.32
C ILE A 75 15.06 4.58 -6.72
N GLN A 76 15.51 3.99 -7.83
CA GLN A 76 16.91 4.09 -8.29
C GLN A 76 17.26 5.49 -8.82
N THR A 77 16.29 6.24 -9.34
CA THR A 77 16.52 7.57 -9.93
C THR A 77 16.15 8.73 -9.01
N LEU A 78 15.84 8.46 -7.73
CA LEU A 78 15.59 9.53 -6.76
C LEU A 78 16.84 10.41 -6.59
N PRO A 79 16.70 11.74 -6.52
CA PRO A 79 17.79 12.61 -6.10
C PRO A 79 18.22 12.32 -4.65
N GLU A 80 19.52 12.41 -4.37
CA GLU A 80 20.12 12.16 -3.04
C GLU A 80 19.43 12.97 -1.91
N ALA A 81 19.01 14.20 -2.21
CA ALA A 81 18.33 15.09 -1.26
C ALA A 81 17.00 14.54 -0.70
N ILE A 82 16.44 13.49 -1.31
CA ILE A 82 15.21 12.83 -0.89
C ILE A 82 15.36 11.32 -0.70
N HIS A 83 16.59 10.81 -0.57
CA HIS A 83 16.83 9.41 -0.18
C HIS A 83 16.47 9.19 1.28
N LEU A 84 15.97 7.98 1.60
CA LEU A 84 15.71 7.59 2.99
C LEU A 84 17.00 7.40 3.80
N TYR A 85 18.05 6.90 3.15
CA TYR A 85 19.38 6.72 3.72
C TYR A 85 20.38 7.56 2.94
N SER A 86 21.34 8.15 3.65
CA SER A 86 22.49 8.79 3.02
C SER A 86 23.47 7.73 2.49
N THR A 87 24.44 8.17 1.69
CA THR A 87 25.49 7.33 1.08
C THR A 87 26.38 6.63 2.12
N ASP A 88 26.47 7.17 3.34
CA ASP A 88 27.14 6.56 4.49
C ASP A 88 26.24 5.57 5.28
N ASN A 89 25.07 5.23 4.71
CA ASN A 89 24.06 4.36 5.29
C ASN A 89 23.46 4.90 6.62
N THR A 90 23.53 6.21 6.83
CA THR A 90 22.83 6.87 7.95
C THR A 90 21.42 7.29 7.55
N LYS A 91 20.46 7.10 8.47
CA LYS A 91 19.07 7.55 8.30
C LYS A 91 18.84 8.82 9.12
N ALA A 92 18.67 9.95 8.44
CA ALA A 92 18.27 11.20 9.08
C ALA A 92 16.74 11.33 9.03
N TYR A 93 16.11 11.57 10.18
CA TYR A 93 14.67 11.77 10.22
C TYR A 93 14.27 13.06 9.52
N GLN A 94 13.46 12.93 8.47
CA GLN A 94 12.80 14.03 7.79
C GLN A 94 11.40 13.58 7.41
N ARG A 95 10.38 14.23 8.00
CA ARG A 95 8.99 13.80 7.91
C ARG A 95 8.54 13.64 6.46
N GLU A 96 8.81 14.62 5.60
CA GLU A 96 8.35 14.60 4.21
C GLU A 96 9.00 13.48 3.38
N ILE A 97 10.24 13.09 3.72
CA ILE A 97 10.92 11.95 3.09
C ILE A 97 10.28 10.63 3.57
N PHE A 98 9.94 10.54 4.85
CA PHE A 98 9.27 9.36 5.40
C PHE A 98 7.87 9.20 4.78
N GLU A 99 7.09 10.28 4.69
CA GLU A 99 5.79 10.29 4.02
C GLU A 99 5.91 9.86 2.54
N LEU A 100 6.98 10.25 1.85
CA LEU A 100 7.23 9.85 0.46
C LEU A 100 7.53 8.35 0.32
N HIS A 101 8.38 7.80 1.20
CA HIS A 101 8.71 6.37 1.17
C HIS A 101 7.56 5.49 1.64
N ILE A 102 6.74 5.96 2.60
CA ILE A 102 5.47 5.30 2.95
C ILE A 102 4.57 5.20 1.71
N ALA A 103 4.48 6.26 0.91
CA ALA A 103 3.69 6.25 -0.31
C ALA A 103 4.25 5.29 -1.38
N TYR A 104 5.58 5.13 -1.45
CA TYR A 104 6.24 4.16 -2.33
C TYR A 104 5.93 2.72 -1.90
N PHE A 105 6.13 2.38 -0.63
CA PHE A 105 5.82 1.05 -0.10
C PHE A 105 4.34 0.70 -0.26
N ALA A 106 3.44 1.67 -0.05
CA ALA A 106 2.02 1.45 -0.29
C ALA A 106 1.69 1.24 -1.78
N ALA A 107 2.47 1.81 -2.71
CA ALA A 107 2.34 1.54 -4.13
C ALA A 107 2.76 0.10 -4.49
N ILE A 108 3.81 -0.43 -3.83
CA ILE A 108 4.21 -1.85 -3.98
C ILE A 108 3.08 -2.76 -3.50
N ILE A 109 2.55 -2.54 -2.29
CA ILE A 109 1.42 -3.34 -1.76
C ILE A 109 0.21 -3.25 -2.69
N HIS A 110 -0.10 -2.04 -3.20
CA HIS A 110 -1.19 -1.85 -4.14
C HIS A 110 -0.97 -2.65 -5.44
N TYR A 111 0.24 -2.66 -5.98
CA TYR A 111 0.59 -3.46 -7.15
C TYR A 111 0.38 -4.95 -6.92
N CYS A 112 0.93 -5.47 -5.82
CA CYS A 112 0.74 -6.87 -5.42
C CYS A 112 -0.74 -7.23 -5.31
N HIS A 113 -1.52 -6.42 -4.60
CA HIS A 113 -2.96 -6.61 -4.45
C HIS A 113 -3.72 -6.61 -5.79
N GLN A 114 -3.43 -5.64 -6.66
CA GLN A 114 -4.09 -5.57 -7.96
C GLN A 114 -3.72 -6.76 -8.86
N LEU A 115 -2.49 -7.28 -8.73
CA LEU A 115 -2.06 -8.47 -9.45
C LEU A 115 -2.77 -9.73 -8.93
N ASP A 116 -2.88 -9.89 -7.61
CA ASP A 116 -3.56 -11.05 -6.99
C ASP A 116 -5.07 -11.09 -7.35
N LYS A 117 -5.70 -9.93 -7.59
CA LYS A 117 -7.10 -9.86 -8.07
C LYS A 117 -7.31 -10.44 -9.47
N VAL A 118 -6.30 -10.37 -10.34
CA VAL A 118 -6.41 -10.73 -11.76
C VAL A 118 -5.65 -12.02 -12.10
N SER A 119 -4.71 -12.44 -11.26
CA SER A 119 -3.91 -13.67 -11.40
C SER A 119 -4.50 -14.84 -10.60
N GLN A 120 -4.38 -16.06 -11.13
CA GLN A 120 -4.70 -17.29 -10.37
C GLN A 120 -3.59 -17.67 -9.38
N VAL A 121 -2.36 -17.19 -9.59
CA VAL A 121 -1.22 -17.44 -8.69
C VAL A 121 -1.02 -16.20 -7.81
N SER A 122 -1.22 -16.35 -6.50
CA SER A 122 -0.90 -15.30 -5.52
C SER A 122 0.61 -15.29 -5.28
N MET A 123 1.23 -14.14 -5.53
CA MET A 123 2.67 -13.94 -5.33
C MET A 123 2.99 -12.62 -4.62
N GLY A 124 1.94 -11.85 -4.31
CA GLY A 124 2.07 -10.53 -3.73
C GLY A 124 2.46 -10.51 -2.26
N LEU A 125 2.35 -11.63 -1.54
CA LEU A 125 2.44 -11.62 -0.07
C LEU A 125 3.81 -11.19 0.45
N PHE A 126 4.92 -11.79 -0.02
CA PHE A 126 6.25 -11.47 0.54
C PHE A 126 6.66 -10.01 0.32
N PRO A 127 6.62 -9.45 -0.91
CA PRO A 127 6.94 -8.03 -1.12
C PRO A 127 5.98 -7.11 -0.35
N SER A 128 4.71 -7.49 -0.24
CA SER A 128 3.73 -6.71 0.53
C SER A 128 4.02 -6.74 2.03
N LEU A 129 4.47 -7.87 2.57
CA LEU A 129 4.89 -8.01 3.97
C LEU A 129 6.14 -7.19 4.26
N VAL A 130 7.14 -7.23 3.40
CA VAL A 130 8.35 -6.40 3.53
C VAL A 130 7.98 -4.92 3.49
N ALA A 131 7.18 -4.50 2.49
CA ALA A 131 6.70 -3.13 2.40
C ALA A 131 5.88 -2.70 3.63
N SER A 132 5.04 -3.57 4.17
CA SER A 132 4.24 -3.31 5.38
C SER A 132 5.12 -3.13 6.61
N SER A 133 6.14 -3.97 6.76
CA SER A 133 7.15 -3.87 7.83
C SER A 133 7.92 -2.56 7.76
N CYS A 134 8.35 -2.15 6.56
CA CYS A 134 8.97 -0.84 6.33
C CYS A 134 8.04 0.32 6.71
N ILE A 135 6.76 0.28 6.29
CA ILE A 135 5.77 1.31 6.66
C ILE A 135 5.59 1.36 8.18
N ALA A 136 5.48 0.22 8.86
CA ALA A 136 5.33 0.16 10.30
C ALA A 136 6.52 0.81 11.02
N ARG A 137 7.76 0.53 10.60
CA ARG A 137 8.96 1.17 11.19
C ARG A 137 9.02 2.67 10.95
N LEU A 138 8.66 3.13 9.75
CA LEU A 138 8.60 4.57 9.48
C LEU A 138 7.55 5.27 10.35
N TYR A 139 6.36 4.69 10.52
CA TYR A 139 5.36 5.24 11.43
C TYR A 139 5.78 5.18 12.90
N GLU A 140 6.49 4.13 13.32
CA GLU A 140 7.03 4.04 14.67
C GLU A 140 7.94 5.23 15.00
N GLU A 141 8.86 5.56 14.10
CA GLU A 141 9.74 6.73 14.26
C GLU A 141 8.99 8.06 14.23
N MET A 142 7.94 8.17 13.42
CA MET A 142 7.06 9.35 13.41
C MET A 142 6.25 9.47 14.70
N ASN A 143 5.82 8.35 15.30
CA ASN A 143 5.14 8.31 16.59
C ASN A 143 6.08 8.76 17.72
N TYR A 144 7.33 8.29 17.72
CA TYR A 144 8.33 8.73 18.70
C TYR A 144 8.62 10.24 18.66
N ARG A 145 8.28 10.91 17.57
CA ARG A 145 8.49 12.36 17.36
C ARG A 145 7.19 13.17 17.38
N ASP A 146 6.07 12.54 17.74
CA ASP A 146 4.74 13.15 17.78
C ASP A 146 4.27 13.78 16.45
N ASP A 147 4.83 13.32 15.32
CA ASP A 147 4.59 13.94 14.00
C ASP A 147 3.34 13.38 13.30
N VAL A 148 2.82 12.24 13.76
CA VAL A 148 1.65 11.56 13.16
C VAL A 148 0.39 12.44 13.16
N GLY A 149 0.22 13.32 14.15
CA GLY A 149 -0.93 14.23 14.22
C GLY A 149 -1.02 15.22 13.04
N HIS A 150 0.10 15.49 12.37
CA HIS A 150 0.19 16.41 11.24
C HIS A 150 -0.15 15.75 9.89
N LEU A 151 -0.23 14.42 9.85
CA LEU A 151 -0.41 13.67 8.61
C LEU A 151 -1.76 13.96 7.95
N LEU A 152 -1.72 13.96 6.62
CA LEU A 152 -2.91 14.11 5.78
C LEU A 152 -3.73 12.81 5.77
N THR A 153 -5.01 12.93 5.40
CA THR A 153 -5.95 11.81 5.39
C THR A 153 -5.53 10.63 4.48
N VAL A 154 -4.60 10.83 3.55
CA VAL A 154 -4.07 9.76 2.69
C VAL A 154 -3.32 8.69 3.51
N HIS A 155 -2.77 9.05 4.67
CA HIS A 155 -2.10 8.11 5.57
C HIS A 155 -3.04 7.08 6.19
N ASN A 156 -4.34 7.36 6.21
CA ASN A 156 -5.36 6.38 6.54
C ASN A 156 -5.26 5.21 5.55
N TRP A 157 -5.27 5.53 4.24
CA TRP A 157 -5.13 4.51 3.20
C TRP A 157 -3.78 3.79 3.26
N TYR A 158 -2.67 4.50 3.46
CA TYR A 158 -1.36 3.84 3.61
C TYR A 158 -1.33 2.87 4.81
N SER A 159 -1.92 3.24 5.94
CA SER A 159 -2.02 2.38 7.12
C SER A 159 -2.91 1.16 6.84
N MET A 160 -4.02 1.33 6.11
CA MET A 160 -4.87 0.24 5.67
C MET A 160 -4.11 -0.74 4.76
N MET A 161 -3.40 -0.23 3.74
CA MET A 161 -2.60 -1.06 2.84
C MET A 161 -1.56 -1.87 3.61
N ALA A 162 -0.83 -1.23 4.53
CA ALA A 162 0.17 -1.91 5.36
C ALA A 162 -0.43 -2.92 6.34
N SER A 163 -1.69 -2.72 6.78
CA SER A 163 -2.32 -3.64 7.74
C SER A 163 -2.76 -4.94 7.10
N ALA A 164 -3.16 -4.93 5.82
CA ALA A 164 -3.72 -6.11 5.18
C ALA A 164 -2.73 -7.30 5.10
N PRO A 165 -1.47 -7.12 4.66
CA PRO A 165 -0.49 -8.22 4.68
C PRO A 165 -0.12 -8.71 6.07
N LEU A 166 -0.05 -7.81 7.04
CA LEU A 166 0.25 -8.21 8.41
C LEU A 166 -0.89 -9.01 9.04
N LEU A 167 -2.14 -8.72 8.67
CA LEU A 167 -3.32 -9.47 9.12
C LEU A 167 -3.38 -10.87 8.51
N SER A 168 -2.99 -11.06 7.24
CA SER A 168 -2.95 -12.39 6.63
C SER A 168 -1.84 -13.26 7.21
N SER A 169 -0.68 -12.69 7.54
CA SER A 169 0.44 -13.47 8.08
C SER A 169 0.35 -13.74 9.59
N CYS A 170 -0.71 -13.28 10.28
CA CYS A 170 -0.93 -13.60 11.70
C CYS A 170 -1.24 -15.08 11.95
N GLU A 171 -1.54 -15.84 10.90
CA GLU A 171 -1.79 -17.28 10.94
C GLU A 171 -0.52 -18.12 10.68
N GLU A 172 0.62 -17.48 10.35
CA GLU A 172 1.88 -18.13 9.99
C GLU A 172 2.86 -18.24 11.17
N GLY A 173 3.27 -19.46 11.52
CA GLY A 173 4.34 -19.71 12.50
C GLY A 173 4.13 -19.02 13.86
N GLN A 174 5.10 -19.13 14.77
CA GLN A 174 5.04 -18.39 16.04
C GLN A 174 5.83 -17.07 15.95
N GLU A 175 7.00 -17.07 15.31
CA GLU A 175 7.85 -15.87 15.17
C GLU A 175 7.24 -14.83 14.23
N GLU A 176 6.78 -15.26 13.04
CA GLU A 176 6.21 -14.35 12.03
C GLU A 176 4.89 -13.71 12.49
N ALA A 177 4.03 -14.50 13.14
CA ALA A 177 2.83 -13.99 13.80
C ALA A 177 3.14 -12.96 14.90
N ASP A 178 4.21 -13.16 15.69
CA ASP A 178 4.61 -12.20 16.73
C ASP A 178 5.14 -10.89 16.14
N ILE A 179 5.91 -10.95 15.05
CA ILE A 179 6.36 -9.76 14.32
C ILE A 179 5.14 -8.99 13.80
N SER A 180 4.21 -9.68 13.14
CA SER A 180 3.02 -9.03 12.56
C SER A 180 2.12 -8.40 13.61
N ARG A 181 1.95 -9.02 14.79
CA ARG A 181 1.22 -8.42 15.91
C ARG A 181 1.85 -7.11 16.37
N ARG A 182 3.17 -7.06 16.54
CA ARG A 182 3.89 -5.84 16.97
C ARG A 182 3.79 -4.73 15.91
N GLU A 183 3.89 -5.08 14.64
CA GLU A 183 3.76 -4.12 13.54
C GLU A 183 2.34 -3.59 13.40
N LEU A 184 1.33 -4.45 13.60
CA LEU A 184 -0.07 -4.03 13.68
C LEU A 184 -0.34 -3.12 14.88
N ASP A 185 0.29 -3.36 16.04
CA ASP A 185 0.16 -2.48 17.20
C ASP A 185 0.66 -1.05 16.91
N ILE A 186 1.71 -0.92 16.10
CA ILE A 186 2.21 0.40 15.64
C ILE A 186 1.21 1.06 14.70
N LEU A 187 0.66 0.32 13.73
CA LEU A 187 -0.34 0.86 12.81
C LEU A 187 -1.63 1.26 13.54
N GLU A 188 -2.08 0.47 14.52
CA GLU A 188 -3.21 0.80 15.39
C GLU A 188 -2.94 2.05 16.23
N THR A 189 -1.74 2.20 16.79
CA THR A 189 -1.33 3.40 17.53
C THR A 189 -1.41 4.64 16.62
N THR A 190 -0.85 4.52 15.41
CA THR A 190 -0.84 5.57 14.39
C THR A 190 -2.26 5.97 14.00
N LEU A 191 -3.13 5.00 13.70
CA LEU A 191 -4.54 5.22 13.39
C LEU A 191 -5.32 5.77 14.60
N GLY A 192 -4.94 5.38 15.81
CA GLY A 192 -5.48 5.88 17.07
C GLY A 192 -5.24 7.37 17.29
N LEU A 193 -4.13 7.90 16.77
CA LEU A 193 -3.85 9.34 16.70
C LEU A 193 -4.62 9.99 15.55
N LEU A 194 -4.59 9.40 14.34
CA LEU A 194 -5.24 9.96 13.15
C LEU A 194 -6.76 10.05 13.27
N ARG A 195 -7.41 9.11 13.98
CA ARG A 195 -8.87 9.09 14.16
C ARG A 195 -9.43 10.25 14.98
N ARG A 196 -8.56 11.01 15.67
CA ARG A 196 -8.95 12.27 16.33
C ARG A 196 -9.29 13.35 15.30
N LYS A 197 -8.70 13.28 14.10
CA LYS A 197 -8.84 14.26 13.02
C LYS A 197 -9.68 13.73 11.86
N TRP A 198 -9.51 12.46 11.51
CA TRP A 198 -10.10 11.87 10.30
C TRP A 198 -11.03 10.71 10.64
N TYR A 199 -12.29 10.82 10.23
CA TYR A 199 -13.26 9.74 10.43
C TYR A 199 -12.84 8.43 9.73
N GLY A 200 -12.25 8.50 8.53
CA GLY A 200 -11.76 7.30 7.82
C GLY A 200 -10.71 6.50 8.61
N ALA A 201 -9.88 7.16 9.42
CA ALA A 201 -8.93 6.48 10.29
C ALA A 201 -9.64 5.65 11.38
N ARG A 202 -10.77 6.14 11.90
CA ARG A 202 -11.61 5.39 12.86
C ARG A 202 -12.13 4.12 12.22
N VAL A 203 -12.67 4.21 11.00
CA VAL A 203 -13.21 3.08 10.26
C VAL A 203 -12.15 1.99 10.07
N ILE A 204 -10.95 2.34 9.60
CA ILE A 204 -9.86 1.36 9.45
C ILE A 204 -9.48 0.76 10.79
N HIS A 205 -9.25 1.60 11.79
CA HIS A 205 -8.82 1.16 13.12
C HIS A 205 -9.78 0.11 13.69
N ASP A 206 -11.08 0.37 13.61
CA ASP A 206 -12.09 -0.54 14.14
C ASP A 206 -12.19 -1.84 13.32
N THR A 207 -12.00 -1.77 11.99
CA THR A 207 -11.88 -2.95 11.13
C THR A 207 -10.65 -3.79 11.46
N ILE A 208 -9.47 -3.20 11.64
CA ILE A 208 -8.25 -3.93 12.05
C ILE A 208 -8.51 -4.65 13.37
N LYS A 209 -9.02 -3.94 14.38
CA LYS A 209 -9.31 -4.55 15.69
C LYS A 209 -10.30 -5.70 15.58
N ARG A 210 -11.30 -5.58 14.70
CA ARG A 210 -12.27 -6.65 14.44
C ARG A 210 -11.63 -7.86 13.77
N LEU A 211 -10.83 -7.65 12.73
CA LEU A 211 -10.13 -8.72 12.00
C LEU A 211 -9.13 -9.45 12.90
N ARG A 212 -8.40 -8.75 13.78
CA ARG A 212 -7.52 -9.37 14.78
C ARG A 212 -8.23 -10.29 15.76
N ARG A 213 -9.53 -10.09 16.00
CA ARG A 213 -10.35 -10.98 16.85
C ARG A 213 -10.94 -12.17 16.06
N GLY A 214 -10.55 -12.35 14.81
CA GLY A 214 -11.07 -13.41 13.93
C GLY A 214 -12.52 -13.18 13.47
N THR A 215 -13.07 -11.98 13.65
CA THR A 215 -14.45 -11.68 13.26
C THR A 215 -14.52 -11.21 11.81
N ARG A 216 -14.91 -12.10 10.89
CA ARG A 216 -15.13 -11.80 9.46
C ARG A 216 -16.59 -11.34 9.24
N VAL A 217 -16.80 -10.34 8.39
CA VAL A 217 -18.13 -9.89 7.98
C VAL A 217 -18.27 -10.28 6.52
N GLY A 218 -18.59 -11.55 6.30
CA GLY A 218 -18.50 -12.22 5.01
C GLY A 218 -19.10 -11.43 3.86
N VAL A 219 -18.23 -10.86 3.02
CA VAL A 219 -18.53 -10.40 1.67
C VAL A 219 -17.29 -10.70 0.82
N SER A 220 -17.19 -11.93 0.32
CA SER A 220 -16.25 -12.25 -0.76
C SER A 220 -17.06 -12.36 -2.04
N VAL A 221 -16.87 -11.41 -2.95
CA VAL A 221 -17.38 -11.50 -4.31
C VAL A 221 -16.30 -12.18 -5.13
N ALA A 222 -16.56 -13.41 -5.57
CA ALA A 222 -15.62 -14.13 -6.43
C ALA A 222 -15.40 -13.34 -7.72
N THR A 223 -14.20 -12.76 -7.87
CA THR A 223 -13.80 -12.08 -9.10
C THR A 223 -13.19 -13.11 -10.05
N PRO A 224 -13.53 -13.12 -11.35
CA PRO A 224 -12.92 -14.03 -12.31
C PRO A 224 -11.39 -13.81 -12.35
N ARG A 225 -10.62 -14.81 -11.93
CA ARG A 225 -9.14 -14.79 -12.01
C ARG A 225 -8.69 -15.42 -13.31
N HIS A 226 -7.66 -14.84 -13.94
CA HIS A 226 -7.11 -15.35 -15.19
C HIS A 226 -5.97 -16.34 -14.93
N PRO A 227 -5.91 -17.48 -15.65
CA PRO A 227 -4.77 -18.38 -15.62
C PRO A 227 -3.60 -17.72 -16.38
N VAL A 228 -2.93 -16.78 -15.71
CA VAL A 228 -1.74 -16.11 -16.25
C VAL A 228 -0.53 -16.74 -15.59
N SER A 229 0.52 -16.95 -16.38
CA SER A 229 1.80 -17.36 -15.83
C SER A 229 2.27 -16.33 -14.80
N PRO A 230 2.84 -16.79 -13.67
CA PRO A 230 3.33 -15.92 -12.62
C PRO A 230 4.26 -14.86 -13.21
N LEU A 231 3.94 -13.57 -13.01
CA LEU A 231 4.84 -12.46 -13.31
C LEU A 231 6.12 -12.64 -12.46
N PRO A 232 7.29 -12.91 -13.06
CA PRO A 232 8.49 -13.12 -12.28
C PRO A 232 8.86 -11.82 -11.56
N LEU A 233 8.54 -11.73 -10.27
CA LEU A 233 9.12 -10.73 -9.37
C LEU A 233 10.54 -11.17 -8.96
N ASN A 234 11.31 -11.69 -9.92
CA ASN A 234 12.58 -12.36 -9.71
C ASN A 234 13.65 -11.44 -9.09
N ASP A 235 13.46 -10.12 -9.17
CA ASP A 235 14.31 -9.12 -8.49
C ASP A 235 13.47 -8.21 -7.57
N ALA A 236 12.61 -8.81 -6.74
CA ALA A 236 11.92 -8.09 -5.67
C ALA A 236 12.89 -7.30 -4.78
N GLN A 237 14.13 -7.78 -4.61
CA GLN A 237 15.22 -7.08 -3.92
C GLN A 237 15.47 -5.66 -4.45
N GLU A 238 15.35 -5.45 -5.77
CA GLU A 238 15.59 -4.12 -6.37
C GLU A 238 14.48 -3.10 -6.05
N LEU A 239 13.32 -3.56 -5.58
CA LEU A 239 12.26 -2.70 -5.04
C LEU A 239 12.58 -2.23 -3.62
N PHE A 240 13.55 -2.85 -2.95
CA PHE A 240 13.94 -2.54 -1.58
C PHE A 240 15.45 -2.34 -1.47
N PRO A 241 16.04 -1.31 -2.12
CA PRO A 241 17.47 -0.99 -2.01
C PRO A 241 17.77 -0.30 -0.67
N PHE A 242 17.41 -0.96 0.43
CA PHE A 242 17.53 -0.46 1.81
C PHE A 242 18.32 -1.46 2.65
N PRO A 243 18.99 -1.02 3.71
CA PRO A 243 19.68 -1.93 4.61
C PRO A 243 18.68 -2.84 5.35
N ASN A 244 19.13 -4.04 5.73
CA ASN A 244 18.35 -4.98 6.54
C ASN A 244 17.94 -4.41 7.92
N SER A 245 18.58 -3.33 8.37
CA SER A 245 18.21 -2.60 9.59
C SER A 245 16.96 -1.74 9.45
N LEU A 246 16.44 -1.52 8.23
CA LEU A 246 15.24 -0.71 8.02
C LEU A 246 14.02 -1.38 8.67
N ALA A 247 13.85 -2.69 8.49
CA ALA A 247 12.69 -3.42 8.99
C ALA A 247 13.00 -4.91 9.23
N PRO A 248 12.36 -5.56 10.23
CA PRO A 248 12.60 -6.97 10.56
C PRO A 248 12.42 -7.93 9.38
N ARG A 249 11.49 -7.63 8.47
CA ARG A 249 11.16 -8.48 7.32
C ARG A 249 12.07 -8.30 6.11
N MET A 250 13.03 -7.38 6.13
CA MET A 250 13.97 -7.20 5.01
C MET A 250 14.76 -8.49 4.69
N LYS A 251 15.01 -9.33 5.71
CA LYS A 251 15.64 -10.66 5.57
C LYS A 251 14.88 -11.60 4.62
N LEU A 252 13.56 -11.46 4.50
CA LEU A 252 12.74 -12.30 3.62
C LEU A 252 13.07 -12.11 2.14
N LEU A 253 13.78 -11.03 1.79
CA LEU A 253 14.27 -10.79 0.44
C LEU A 253 15.56 -11.55 0.13
N ASP A 254 16.37 -11.86 1.15
CA ASP A 254 17.66 -12.55 1.03
C ASP A 254 17.49 -14.07 1.01
N ASP A 255 16.43 -14.55 1.66
CA ASP A 255 16.20 -15.96 1.84
C ASP A 255 15.72 -16.66 0.55
N GLU A 256 16.14 -17.92 0.36
CA GLU A 256 15.92 -18.71 -0.86
C GLU A 256 14.44 -18.97 -1.22
N TRP A 257 13.47 -18.59 -0.37
CA TRP A 257 12.04 -18.63 -0.71
C TRP A 257 11.65 -17.70 -1.87
N ALA A 258 12.45 -16.67 -2.15
CA ALA A 258 12.29 -15.80 -3.32
C ALA A 258 12.89 -16.39 -4.61
N ARG A 259 13.71 -17.44 -4.48
CA ARG A 259 14.25 -18.22 -5.60
C ARG A 259 13.25 -19.35 -5.87
N PRO A 260 13.03 -19.74 -7.11
CA PRO A 260 11.71 -19.93 -7.71
C PRO A 260 10.90 -21.14 -7.18
N ILE A 261 9.64 -20.92 -6.77
CA ILE A 261 8.56 -21.94 -6.83
C ILE A 261 8.12 -22.13 -8.31
N PHE A 262 9.07 -22.09 -9.25
CA PHE A 262 8.82 -22.23 -10.69
C PHE A 262 9.63 -23.38 -11.31
N LEU A 263 10.18 -24.28 -10.49
CA LEU A 263 10.93 -25.45 -10.97
C LEU A 263 10.50 -26.80 -10.40
N SER A 264 9.45 -26.89 -9.59
CA SER A 264 8.90 -28.20 -9.21
C SER A 264 7.63 -28.48 -10.01
N ASP A 265 7.80 -29.24 -11.09
CA ASP A 265 6.75 -30.14 -11.58
C ASP A 265 6.21 -30.97 -10.39
N GLU A 266 4.89 -31.05 -10.32
CA GLU A 266 4.12 -32.10 -9.62
C GLU A 266 4.32 -32.33 -8.11
N ALA A 267 4.42 -31.27 -7.29
CA ALA A 267 4.09 -31.42 -5.88
C ALA A 267 3.04 -30.39 -5.47
N GLU A 268 1.83 -30.87 -5.20
CA GLU A 268 0.80 -30.19 -4.41
C GLU A 268 1.35 -29.88 -3.00
N LEU A 269 2.28 -28.95 -2.89
CA LEU A 269 2.50 -28.23 -1.66
C LEU A 269 1.27 -27.35 -1.50
N GLN A 270 0.41 -27.72 -0.55
CA GLN A 270 -0.64 -26.84 -0.03
C GLN A 270 0.03 -25.59 0.52
N LEU A 271 0.27 -24.63 -0.37
CA LEU A 271 0.67 -23.28 -0.02
C LEU A 271 -0.41 -22.75 0.94
N PRO A 272 -0.03 -22.04 2.01
CA PRO A 272 -0.98 -21.23 2.74
C PRO A 272 -1.77 -20.39 1.75
N ASP A 273 -3.05 -20.13 2.02
CA ASP A 273 -3.83 -19.23 1.17
C ASP A 273 -3.19 -17.83 1.22
N MET A 274 -2.31 -17.54 0.26
CA MET A 274 -1.58 -16.29 0.16
C MET A 274 -2.48 -15.16 -0.37
N ASP A 275 -3.77 -15.42 -0.59
CA ASP A 275 -4.73 -14.43 -1.05
C ASP A 275 -5.15 -13.49 0.08
N MET A 276 -4.72 -12.22 -0.03
CA MET A 276 -5.10 -11.16 0.88
C MET A 276 -6.31 -10.35 0.40
N SER A 277 -6.84 -10.65 -0.79
CA SER A 277 -7.86 -9.81 -1.46
C SER A 277 -9.10 -9.61 -0.58
N TRP A 278 -9.49 -10.65 0.16
CA TRP A 278 -10.64 -10.62 1.06
C TRP A 278 -10.48 -9.58 2.19
N ILE A 279 -9.25 -9.30 2.65
CA ILE A 279 -8.99 -8.28 3.68
C ILE A 279 -9.22 -6.88 3.11
N PHE A 280 -8.77 -6.66 1.87
CA PHE A 280 -9.00 -5.40 1.17
C PHE A 280 -10.49 -5.19 0.87
N ASP A 281 -11.22 -6.26 0.55
CA ASP A 281 -12.67 -6.20 0.35
C ASP A 281 -13.42 -5.87 1.65
N GLU A 282 -13.00 -6.41 2.79
CA GLU A 282 -13.50 -6.04 4.12
C GLU A 282 -13.30 -4.54 4.41
N PHE A 283 -12.12 -4.01 4.09
CA PHE A 283 -11.87 -2.58 4.20
C PHE A 283 -12.76 -1.77 3.25
N ALA A 284 -12.87 -2.16 1.98
CA ALA A 284 -13.70 -1.48 0.99
C ALA A 284 -15.18 -1.46 1.38
N GLY A 285 -15.71 -2.59 1.87
CA GLY A 285 -17.08 -2.71 2.36
C GLY A 285 -17.36 -1.80 3.55
N THR A 286 -16.45 -1.78 4.53
CA THR A 286 -16.60 -0.91 5.71
C THR A 286 -16.50 0.58 5.33
N TYR A 287 -15.63 0.94 4.39
CA TYR A 287 -15.49 2.32 3.92
C TYR A 287 -16.70 2.82 3.12
N ASN A 288 -17.24 1.97 2.24
CA ASN A 288 -18.41 2.32 1.44
C ASN A 288 -19.66 2.46 2.30
N THR A 289 -19.89 1.56 3.26
CA THR A 289 -21.01 1.66 4.22
C THR A 289 -20.92 2.92 5.07
N ALA A 290 -19.72 3.27 5.53
CA ALA A 290 -19.47 4.49 6.29
C ALA A 290 -19.79 5.77 5.48
N PHE A 291 -19.53 5.79 4.17
CA PHE A 291 -19.88 6.91 3.28
C PHE A 291 -21.37 6.97 2.93
N VAL A 292 -22.05 5.83 2.83
CA VAL A 292 -23.50 5.77 2.60
C VAL A 292 -24.24 6.33 3.83
N ASN A 293 -23.82 5.98 5.05
CA ASN A 293 -24.40 6.51 6.28
C ASN A 293 -24.17 8.02 6.49
N THR A 294 -23.19 8.63 5.82
CA THR A 294 -23.03 10.10 5.85
C THR A 294 -24.04 10.86 5.00
N ARG A 295 -24.85 10.19 4.17
CA ARG A 295 -26.00 10.84 3.51
C ARG A 295 -27.16 11.14 4.48
N ASP A 296 -27.24 10.42 5.60
CA ASP A 296 -28.24 10.70 6.63
C ASP A 296 -27.92 11.98 7.44
N PHE A 297 -26.71 12.53 7.30
CA PHE A 297 -26.35 13.86 7.84
C PHE A 297 -26.70 15.02 6.90
N LEU A 298 -27.20 14.73 5.70
CA LEU A 298 -27.68 15.73 4.73
C LEU A 298 -29.21 15.74 4.64
N ASP A 299 -29.91 15.19 5.64
CA ASP A 299 -31.35 15.33 5.74
C ASP A 299 -31.69 16.73 6.29
N PRO A 300 -32.34 17.63 5.54
CA PRO A 300 -32.64 18.98 5.99
C PRO A 300 -33.62 19.03 7.18
N GLU A 301 -34.32 17.93 7.48
CA GLU A 301 -35.37 17.89 8.51
C GLU A 301 -34.84 17.79 9.94
N SER A 302 -33.58 17.38 10.17
CA SER A 302 -33.04 17.31 11.54
C SER A 302 -32.51 18.66 12.07
N ALA A 303 -32.45 19.70 11.23
CA ALA A 303 -32.01 21.05 11.60
C ALA A 303 -33.14 21.98 12.05
N MET A 304 -34.38 21.49 12.17
CA MET A 304 -35.54 22.28 12.57
C MET A 304 -36.25 21.69 13.79
N SER A 305 -35.51 21.54 14.89
CA SER A 305 -36.09 21.29 16.22
C SER A 305 -35.18 21.82 17.32
N LEU A 306 -34.79 23.08 17.21
CA LEU A 306 -34.20 23.86 18.30
C LEU A 306 -34.44 25.34 17.99
N GLU A 307 -35.68 25.78 18.23
CA GLU A 307 -36.00 27.13 18.71
C GLU A 307 -37.52 27.21 19.02
N LEU A 308 -37.85 26.91 20.28
CA LEU A 308 -38.66 27.73 21.21
C LEU A 308 -38.89 26.95 22.52
#